data_AF-A0A351GHI4-F1
#
_entry.id   AF-A0A351GHI4-F1
#
_cell.length_a   1.000
_cell.length_b   1.000
_cell.length_c   1.000
_cell.angle_alpha   90.00
_cell.angle_beta   90.00
_cell.angle_gamma   90.00
#
_symmetry.space_group_name_H-M   'P 1'
#
loop_
_entity.id
_entity.type
_entity.pdbx_description
1 polymer ?
#
loop_
_entity_poly.entity_id
_entity_poly.type
_entity_poly.pdbx_seq_one_letter_code
_entity_poly.pdbx_strand_id
1 'polypeptide(L)'
;MIVVDNLSGPLTGAHFHNASAGSNGGVVFNLTPSFNAVNNYDGAFGYWNANSTTAFATSNSVQFRNEEIYINIHTQAYAGGELRGNTNRGFTDFAFEEIDNGKIPKDITYGGGLLYTARMTGVQEVPAATADASGVIGVLVSADGTSLTLNATFADLGSKFTGAHIHEGAAGSNGSLVVNLTAIFVVTKSLEPWLRLKYLLHLWPIR
;
A
#
# COMPACT_ATOMS: atom_id res chain seq x y z
N MET A 1 3.51 3.11 -3.62
CA MET A 1 3.68 3.43 -2.20
C MET A 1 4.10 2.15 -1.51
N ILE A 2 5.13 2.21 -0.67
CA ILE A 2 5.55 1.11 0.20
C ILE A 2 5.54 1.66 1.61
N VAL A 3 4.97 0.91 2.55
CA VAL A 3 4.93 1.28 3.96
C VAL A 3 5.34 0.05 4.74
N VAL A 4 6.18 0.26 5.74
CA VAL A 4 6.70 -0.78 6.63
C VAL A 4 6.54 -0.29 8.05
N ASP A 5 6.26 -1.22 8.94
CA ASP A 5 6.17 -0.99 10.38
C ASP A 5 6.71 -2.22 11.10
N ASN A 6 7.08 -2.03 12.37
CA ASN A 6 7.57 -3.07 13.28
C ASN A 6 8.76 -3.88 12.70
N LEU A 7 9.65 -3.22 11.96
CA LEU A 7 10.92 -3.80 11.58
C LEU A 7 11.80 -4.04 12.81
N SER A 8 12.73 -4.97 12.72
CA SER A 8 13.72 -5.24 13.78
C SER A 8 14.67 -4.07 14.05
N GLY A 9 14.71 -3.08 13.16
CA GLY A 9 15.47 -1.83 13.29
C GLY A 9 15.24 -0.93 12.07
N PRO A 10 16.00 0.17 11.94
CA PRO A 10 15.94 1.02 10.76
C PRO A 10 16.28 0.23 9.49
N LEU A 11 15.58 0.50 8.39
CA LEU A 11 15.90 -0.17 7.13
C LEU A 11 17.32 0.21 6.67
N THR A 12 18.01 -0.73 6.05
CA THR A 12 19.35 -0.53 5.47
C THR A 12 19.32 -0.60 3.94
N GLY A 13 18.24 -1.13 3.37
CA GLY A 13 18.06 -1.23 1.92
C GLY A 13 16.63 -1.60 1.54
N ALA A 14 16.21 -1.16 0.35
CA ALA A 14 14.94 -1.54 -0.25
C ALA A 14 15.10 -1.62 -1.77
N HIS A 15 14.63 -2.72 -2.37
CA HIS A 15 14.87 -2.99 -3.78
C HIS A 15 13.71 -3.72 -4.44
N PHE A 16 13.45 -3.43 -5.72
CA PHE A 16 12.79 -4.40 -6.60
C PHE A 16 13.83 -5.36 -7.16
N HIS A 17 13.49 -6.63 -7.19
CA HIS A 17 14.28 -7.71 -7.76
C HIS A 17 13.51 -8.46 -8.85
N ASN A 18 14.24 -9.11 -9.76
CA ASN A 18 13.64 -9.90 -10.83
C ASN A 18 13.82 -11.43 -10.64
N ALA A 19 12.83 -12.08 -10.04
CA ALA A 19 12.67 -13.53 -10.11
C ALA A 19 11.22 -13.92 -9.83
N SER A 20 10.82 -15.11 -10.29
CA SER A 20 9.56 -15.74 -9.89
C SER A 20 9.51 -15.97 -8.38
N ALA A 21 8.30 -16.06 -7.81
CA ALA A 21 8.10 -16.35 -6.40
C ALA A 21 8.89 -17.60 -5.95
N GLY A 22 9.49 -17.51 -4.77
CA GLY A 22 10.34 -18.58 -4.20
C GLY A 22 11.79 -18.59 -4.68
N SER A 23 12.16 -17.77 -5.69
CA SER A 23 13.55 -17.63 -6.16
C SER A 23 14.17 -16.29 -5.78
N ASN A 24 15.50 -16.19 -5.83
CA ASN A 24 16.22 -14.93 -5.65
C ASN A 24 16.62 -14.36 -7.01
N GLY A 25 16.42 -13.05 -7.19
CA GLY A 25 16.74 -12.30 -8.40
C GLY A 25 17.74 -11.17 -8.16
N GLY A 26 18.25 -10.59 -9.24
CA GLY A 26 19.09 -9.39 -9.18
C GLY A 26 18.27 -8.14 -8.85
N VAL A 27 18.92 -7.08 -8.36
CA VAL A 27 18.25 -5.78 -8.13
C VAL A 27 17.96 -5.11 -9.48
N VAL A 28 16.70 -4.75 -9.71
CA VAL A 28 16.27 -4.00 -10.91
C VAL A 28 15.91 -2.54 -10.62
N PHE A 29 15.63 -2.19 -9.36
CA PHE A 29 15.40 -0.80 -8.97
C PHE A 29 15.76 -0.58 -7.49
N ASN A 30 16.52 0.48 -7.20
CA ASN A 30 16.87 0.85 -5.83
C ASN A 30 15.84 1.84 -5.26
N LEU A 31 15.12 1.40 -4.23
CA LEU A 31 14.11 2.17 -3.53
C LEU A 31 14.66 2.84 -2.26
N THR A 32 15.83 2.42 -1.77
CA THR A 32 16.42 2.89 -0.51
C THR A 32 16.40 4.42 -0.35
N PRO A 33 16.76 5.24 -1.37
CA PRO A 33 16.74 6.70 -1.23
C PRO A 33 15.34 7.31 -1.09
N SER A 34 14.28 6.51 -1.26
CA SER A 34 12.89 6.96 -1.13
C SER A 34 12.38 6.83 0.31
N PHE A 35 13.18 6.26 1.22
CA PHE A 35 12.88 6.12 2.64
C PHE A 35 13.76 7.05 3.48
N ASN A 36 13.32 7.34 4.71
CA ASN A 36 14.11 8.12 5.66
C ASN A 36 15.16 7.26 6.38
N ALA A 37 14.87 5.97 6.58
CA ALA A 37 15.73 4.96 7.17
C ALA A 37 16.19 5.27 8.61
N VAL A 38 15.33 5.88 9.43
CA VAL A 38 15.66 6.30 10.81
C VAL A 38 14.98 5.44 11.87
N ASN A 39 13.72 5.06 11.65
CA ASN A 39 12.92 4.31 12.62
C ASN A 39 12.67 2.88 12.13
N ASN A 40 12.09 2.05 13.00
CA ASN A 40 11.60 0.72 12.64
C ASN A 40 10.25 0.73 11.90
N TYR A 41 9.79 1.91 11.51
CA TYR A 41 8.64 2.16 10.65
C TYR A 41 9.03 3.23 9.63
N ASP A 42 8.58 3.09 8.40
CA ASP A 42 8.89 4.04 7.33
C ASP A 42 7.91 3.91 6.16
N GLY A 43 7.92 4.89 5.26
CA GLY A 43 7.14 4.89 4.04
C GLY A 43 7.89 5.53 2.88
N ALA A 44 7.88 4.87 1.74
CA ALA A 44 8.38 5.40 0.48
C ALA A 44 7.24 5.67 -0.50
N PHE A 45 7.33 6.84 -1.13
CA PHE A 45 6.49 7.23 -2.25
C PHE A 45 7.36 7.66 -3.43
N GLY A 46 7.00 7.17 -4.61
CA GLY A 46 7.71 7.49 -5.84
C GLY A 46 7.08 6.81 -7.05
N TYR A 47 7.56 7.22 -8.22
CA TYR A 47 7.20 6.60 -9.49
C TYR A 47 8.47 6.04 -10.12
N TRP A 48 8.37 4.80 -10.60
CA TRP A 48 9.38 4.24 -11.48
C TRP A 48 8.91 4.47 -12.92
N ASN A 49 9.59 5.35 -13.65
CA ASN A 49 9.22 5.74 -15.01
C ASN A 49 10.48 5.86 -15.89
N ALA A 50 10.28 6.25 -17.16
CA ALA A 50 11.37 6.36 -18.14
C ALA A 50 12.46 7.40 -17.77
N ASN A 51 12.17 8.34 -16.86
CA ASN A 51 13.08 9.40 -16.43
C ASN A 51 13.72 9.14 -15.06
N SER A 52 13.41 8.00 -14.42
CA SER A 52 14.08 7.60 -13.18
C SER A 52 15.56 7.30 -13.45
N THR A 53 16.44 7.44 -12.43
CA THR A 53 17.88 7.14 -12.54
C THR A 53 18.15 5.77 -13.16
N THR A 54 17.37 4.77 -12.73
CA THR A 54 17.19 3.52 -13.48
C THR A 54 15.85 3.62 -14.20
N ALA A 55 15.88 3.85 -15.51
CA ALA A 55 14.68 4.03 -16.31
C ALA A 55 13.82 2.75 -16.33
N PHE A 56 12.49 2.91 -16.24
CA PHE A 56 11.56 1.81 -16.43
C PHE A 56 11.53 1.39 -17.91
N ALA A 57 11.83 0.12 -18.19
CA ALA A 57 11.92 -0.42 -19.54
C ALA A 57 10.82 -1.45 -19.85
N THR A 58 10.65 -1.79 -21.13
CA THR A 58 9.71 -2.82 -21.58
C THR A 58 9.98 -4.18 -20.93
N SER A 59 11.25 -4.51 -20.66
CA SER A 59 11.62 -5.74 -19.93
C SER A 59 11.05 -5.77 -18.52
N ASN A 60 11.10 -4.67 -17.77
CA ASN A 60 10.48 -4.59 -16.44
C ASN A 60 8.97 -4.78 -16.53
N SER A 61 8.35 -4.17 -17.53
CA SER A 61 6.92 -4.34 -17.80
C SER A 61 6.55 -5.82 -18.05
N VAL A 62 7.38 -6.57 -18.78
CA VAL A 62 7.22 -8.02 -18.98
C VAL A 62 7.39 -8.77 -17.65
N GLN A 63 8.41 -8.45 -16.85
CA GLN A 63 8.66 -9.11 -15.56
C GLN A 63 7.49 -8.93 -14.59
N PHE A 64 6.96 -7.71 -14.43
CA PHE A 64 5.74 -7.48 -13.64
C PHE A 64 4.55 -8.25 -14.21
N ARG A 65 4.41 -8.30 -15.54
CA ARG A 65 3.36 -9.09 -16.19
C ARG A 65 3.58 -10.59 -16.10
N ASN A 66 4.74 -11.08 -15.70
CA ASN A 66 4.99 -12.50 -15.52
C ASN A 66 5.07 -12.90 -14.04
N GLU A 67 4.80 -11.96 -13.12
CA GLU A 67 4.92 -12.19 -11.66
C GLU A 67 6.36 -12.55 -11.25
N GLU A 68 7.32 -11.96 -11.97
CA GLU A 68 8.75 -12.15 -11.79
C GLU A 68 9.40 -10.95 -11.11
N ILE A 69 8.62 -10.11 -10.42
CA ILE A 69 9.14 -9.04 -9.58
C ILE A 69 8.79 -9.30 -8.13
N TYR A 70 9.74 -9.04 -7.24
CA TYR A 70 9.45 -8.92 -5.81
C TYR A 70 10.15 -7.71 -5.22
N ILE A 71 9.59 -7.17 -4.15
CA ILE A 71 10.25 -6.18 -3.31
C ILE A 71 10.90 -6.87 -2.12
N ASN A 72 12.12 -6.49 -1.79
CA ASN A 72 12.76 -6.83 -0.52
C ASN A 72 13.04 -5.56 0.30
N ILE A 73 12.82 -5.64 1.60
CA ILE A 73 13.24 -4.64 2.61
C ILE A 73 14.26 -5.30 3.52
N HIS A 74 15.35 -4.59 3.80
CA HIS A 74 16.49 -5.09 4.57
C HIS A 74 16.65 -4.25 5.83
N THR A 75 17.08 -4.88 6.91
CA THR A 75 17.57 -4.23 8.13
C THR A 75 18.94 -4.77 8.49
N GLN A 76 19.54 -4.23 9.54
CA GLN A 76 20.82 -4.75 10.04
C GLN A 76 20.72 -6.21 10.50
N ALA A 77 19.62 -6.60 11.16
CA ALA A 77 19.44 -7.97 11.65
C ALA A 77 19.19 -8.97 10.51
N TYR A 78 18.58 -8.52 9.41
CA TYR A 78 18.23 -9.37 8.27
C TYR A 78 18.77 -8.78 6.95
N ALA A 79 20.09 -8.85 6.77
CA ALA A 79 20.76 -8.32 5.58
C ALA A 79 20.30 -9.00 4.27
N GLY A 80 19.87 -10.27 4.32
CA GLY A 80 19.29 -10.99 3.18
C GLY A 80 17.87 -10.55 2.80
N GLY A 81 17.22 -9.75 3.66
CA GLY A 81 15.84 -9.30 3.54
C GLY A 81 15.04 -9.69 4.79
N GLU A 82 14.46 -8.70 5.47
CA GLU A 82 13.50 -8.90 6.56
C GLU A 82 12.09 -9.12 6.01
N LEU A 83 11.72 -8.37 4.96
CA LEU A 83 10.42 -8.48 4.31
C LEU A 83 10.59 -8.75 2.82
N ARG A 84 9.72 -9.61 2.28
CA ARG A 84 9.55 -9.86 0.85
C ARG A 84 8.09 -9.74 0.45
N GLY A 85 7.82 -9.04 -0.65
CA GLY A 85 6.51 -9.01 -1.31
C GLY A 85 6.63 -9.35 -2.78
N ASN A 86 6.12 -10.51 -3.22
CA ASN A 86 6.05 -10.85 -4.64
C ASN A 86 4.91 -10.05 -5.31
N THR A 87 5.11 -9.64 -6.55
CA THR A 87 4.08 -8.97 -7.33
C THR A 87 3.20 -10.02 -7.99
N ASN A 88 1.93 -10.10 -7.58
CA ASN A 88 0.97 -11.02 -8.18
C ASN A 88 0.00 -10.26 -9.08
N ARG A 89 -0.40 -10.82 -10.22
CA ARG A 89 -1.45 -10.22 -11.05
C ARG A 89 -2.80 -10.68 -10.53
N GLY A 90 -3.66 -9.71 -10.27
CA GLY A 90 -5.02 -9.96 -9.80
C GLY A 90 -5.18 -9.75 -8.30
N PHE A 91 -6.40 -9.39 -7.91
CA PHE A 91 -6.79 -9.16 -6.52
C PHE A 91 -6.93 -10.46 -5.70
N THR A 92 -6.78 -11.62 -6.34
CA THR A 92 -7.17 -12.93 -5.79
C THR A 92 -6.07 -13.63 -5.02
N ASP A 93 -4.82 -13.17 -5.15
CA ASP A 93 -3.65 -13.89 -4.64
C ASP A 93 -2.95 -13.17 -3.49
N PHE A 94 -3.68 -12.37 -2.73
CA PHE A 94 -3.47 -12.33 -1.27
C PHE A 94 -4.05 -13.61 -0.66
N ALA A 95 -3.72 -14.76 -1.28
CA ALA A 95 -4.03 -16.06 -0.76
C ALA A 95 -3.35 -16.12 0.60
N PHE A 96 -4.18 -15.91 1.62
CA PHE A 96 -4.02 -16.39 2.96
C PHE A 96 -3.18 -17.67 2.89
N GLU A 97 -2.12 -17.75 3.70
CA GLU A 97 -1.60 -19.06 4.08
C GLU A 97 -2.81 -19.95 4.30
N GLU A 98 -2.83 -21.05 3.53
CA GLU A 98 -3.83 -22.09 3.50
C GLU A 98 -4.69 -22.04 4.77
N ILE A 99 -5.90 -21.52 4.57
CA ILE A 99 -6.96 -21.31 5.55
C ILE A 99 -6.68 -22.16 6.79
N ASP A 100 -6.35 -21.53 7.92
CA ASP A 100 -6.31 -22.18 9.24
C ASP A 100 -7.65 -22.92 9.43
N ASN A 101 -7.68 -24.17 8.99
CA ASN A 101 -8.77 -25.11 9.10
C ASN A 101 -10.16 -24.63 8.61
N GLY A 102 -10.26 -23.88 7.51
CA GLY A 102 -11.57 -23.46 6.95
C GLY A 102 -12.19 -22.21 7.57
N LYS A 103 -11.46 -21.48 8.42
CA LYS A 103 -11.95 -20.21 9.00
C LYS A 103 -11.92 -19.07 7.98
N ILE A 104 -13.09 -18.48 7.75
CA ILE A 104 -13.27 -17.29 6.91
C ILE A 104 -12.79 -16.07 7.73
N PRO A 105 -12.22 -15.02 7.12
CA PRO A 105 -11.87 -13.72 7.75
C PRO A 105 -12.91 -12.99 8.64
N LYS A 106 -14.06 -13.60 8.93
CA LYS A 106 -15.08 -13.15 9.88
C LYS A 106 -15.20 -14.05 11.12
N ASP A 107 -14.44 -15.13 11.21
CA ASP A 107 -14.47 -16.02 12.37
C ASP A 107 -13.85 -15.32 13.59
N ILE A 108 -14.58 -15.28 14.70
CA ILE A 108 -14.15 -14.69 15.98
C ILE A 108 -12.90 -15.38 16.57
N THR A 109 -12.54 -16.53 15.99
CA THR A 109 -11.35 -17.33 16.32
C THR A 109 -10.16 -17.02 15.42
N TYR A 110 -10.27 -16.07 14.49
CA TYR A 110 -9.16 -15.63 13.65
C TYR A 110 -8.21 -14.77 14.48
N GLY A 111 -7.06 -15.33 14.86
CA GLY A 111 -6.04 -14.67 15.67
C GLY A 111 -5.02 -13.86 14.87
N GLY A 112 -5.26 -13.63 13.58
CA GLY A 112 -4.38 -12.87 12.68
C GLY A 112 -4.94 -11.48 12.35
N GLY A 113 -4.08 -10.57 11.89
CA GLY A 113 -4.56 -9.30 11.34
C GLY A 113 -5.19 -9.47 9.96
N LEU A 114 -6.18 -8.65 9.62
CA LEU A 114 -6.87 -8.70 8.32
C LEU A 114 -6.51 -7.50 7.45
N LEU A 115 -5.91 -7.75 6.29
CA LEU A 115 -5.63 -6.70 5.31
C LEU A 115 -6.76 -6.58 4.29
N TYR A 116 -7.43 -5.44 4.29
CA TYR A 116 -8.33 -5.01 3.23
C TYR A 116 -7.59 -4.04 2.31
N THR A 117 -7.88 -4.11 1.01
CA THR A 117 -7.42 -3.10 0.06
C THR A 117 -8.58 -2.61 -0.78
N ALA A 118 -8.56 -1.33 -1.15
CA ALA A 118 -9.54 -0.77 -2.07
C ALA A 118 -8.87 0.15 -3.08
N ARG A 119 -9.28 0.02 -4.34
CA ARG A 119 -9.01 1.01 -5.39
C ARG A 119 -10.15 2.01 -5.40
N MET A 120 -9.85 3.29 -5.23
CA MET A 120 -10.81 4.39 -5.23
C MET A 120 -10.79 5.07 -6.60
N THR A 121 -11.97 5.34 -7.17
CA THR A 121 -12.16 6.00 -8.47
C THR A 121 -13.50 6.72 -8.49
N GLY A 122 -13.62 7.84 -9.21
CA GLY A 122 -14.89 8.57 -9.34
C GLY A 122 -16.08 7.71 -9.81
N VAL A 123 -15.84 6.70 -10.67
CA VAL A 123 -16.90 5.79 -11.16
C VAL A 123 -17.50 4.87 -10.09
N GLN A 124 -16.86 4.75 -8.92
CA GLN A 124 -17.37 3.97 -7.79
C GLN A 124 -18.24 4.80 -6.83
N GLU A 125 -18.31 6.12 -7.01
CA GLU A 125 -19.26 6.98 -6.30
C GLU A 125 -20.70 6.65 -6.71
N VAL A 126 -21.66 6.97 -5.85
CA VAL A 126 -23.08 6.78 -6.12
C VAL A 126 -23.83 8.10 -5.91
N PRO A 127 -24.18 8.83 -6.98
CA PRO A 127 -23.96 8.51 -8.40
C PRO A 127 -22.48 8.66 -8.82
N ALA A 128 -22.11 7.97 -9.91
CA ALA A 128 -20.75 7.97 -10.44
C ALA A 128 -20.28 9.39 -10.79
N ALA A 129 -19.10 9.77 -10.29
CA ALA A 129 -18.45 11.03 -10.60
C ALA A 129 -17.57 10.92 -11.85
N THR A 130 -17.46 11.99 -12.63
CA THR A 130 -16.59 12.08 -13.83
C THR A 130 -15.16 12.51 -13.51
N ALA A 131 -14.71 12.32 -12.26
CA ALA A 131 -13.38 12.73 -11.84
C ALA A 131 -12.31 11.73 -12.29
N ASP A 132 -11.17 12.23 -12.78
CA ASP A 132 -9.97 11.44 -13.07
C ASP A 132 -9.24 10.98 -11.79
N ALA A 133 -9.71 11.45 -10.63
CA ALA A 133 -9.17 11.12 -9.33
C ALA A 133 -9.12 9.61 -9.11
N SER A 134 -8.00 9.15 -8.60
CA SER A 134 -7.81 7.76 -8.23
C SER A 134 -7.00 7.63 -6.95
N GLY A 135 -7.21 6.52 -6.24
CA GLY A 135 -6.40 6.18 -5.09
C GLY A 135 -6.40 4.70 -4.79
N VAL A 136 -5.54 4.32 -3.87
CA VAL A 136 -5.48 2.99 -3.27
C VAL A 136 -5.36 3.17 -1.77
N ILE A 137 -6.09 2.36 -1.01
CA ILE A 137 -5.96 2.26 0.44
C ILE A 137 -5.69 0.81 0.82
N GLY A 138 -4.80 0.62 1.79
CA GLY A 138 -4.66 -0.60 2.58
C GLY A 138 -5.15 -0.33 4.01
N VAL A 139 -5.90 -1.28 4.55
CA VAL A 139 -6.46 -1.26 5.91
C VAL A 139 -6.10 -2.57 6.59
N LEU A 140 -5.23 -2.51 7.59
CA LEU A 140 -4.92 -3.67 8.42
C LEU A 140 -5.74 -3.58 9.71
N VAL A 141 -6.63 -4.54 9.92
CA VAL A 141 -7.30 -4.76 11.20
C VAL A 141 -6.36 -5.57 12.10
N SER A 142 -6.20 -5.16 13.36
CA SER A 142 -5.44 -5.93 14.34
C SER A 142 -6.08 -7.30 14.60
N ALA A 143 -5.27 -8.25 15.08
CA ALA A 143 -5.71 -9.61 15.36
C ALA A 143 -6.85 -9.72 16.37
N ASP A 144 -6.93 -8.79 17.31
CA ASP A 144 -8.00 -8.71 18.31
C ASP A 144 -9.24 -7.94 17.79
N GLY A 145 -9.20 -7.43 16.55
CA GLY A 145 -10.28 -6.66 15.94
C GLY A 145 -10.48 -5.26 16.53
N THR A 146 -9.59 -4.79 17.42
CA THR A 146 -9.81 -3.56 18.18
C THR A 146 -9.16 -2.32 17.56
N SER A 147 -8.34 -2.47 16.53
CA SER A 147 -7.66 -1.33 15.90
C SER A 147 -7.45 -1.48 14.40
N LEU A 148 -7.37 -0.33 13.71
CA LEU A 148 -7.06 -0.24 12.29
C LEU A 148 -5.75 0.51 12.08
N THR A 149 -4.87 -0.01 11.23
CA THR A 149 -3.75 0.73 10.62
C THR A 149 -4.13 1.02 9.17
N LEU A 150 -4.09 2.31 8.78
CA LEU A 150 -4.58 2.76 7.48
C LEU A 150 -3.48 3.46 6.71
N ASN A 151 -3.34 3.11 5.44
CA ASN A 151 -2.46 3.79 4.51
C ASN A 151 -3.14 3.98 3.17
N ALA A 152 -3.24 5.23 2.73
CA ALA A 152 -3.79 5.54 1.43
C ALA A 152 -2.85 6.42 0.61
N THR A 153 -2.94 6.28 -0.71
CA THR A 153 -2.39 7.24 -1.65
C THR A 153 -3.49 7.58 -2.63
N PHE A 154 -3.68 8.86 -2.90
CA PHE A 154 -4.60 9.32 -3.94
C PHE A 154 -4.00 10.50 -4.71
N ALA A 155 -4.46 10.65 -5.93
CA ALA A 155 -3.96 11.63 -6.88
C ALA A 155 -5.09 12.16 -7.75
N ASP A 156 -4.78 13.26 -8.44
CA ASP A 156 -5.60 13.82 -9.51
C ASP A 156 -6.99 14.29 -9.03
N LEU A 157 -7.07 14.74 -7.78
CA LEU A 157 -8.24 15.44 -7.26
C LEU A 157 -8.48 16.73 -8.05
N GLY A 158 -9.75 17.02 -8.36
CA GLY A 158 -10.15 18.26 -9.04
C GLY A 158 -9.98 19.52 -8.18
N SER A 159 -9.78 19.36 -6.87
CA SER A 159 -9.56 20.44 -5.91
C SER A 159 -8.63 20.01 -4.79
N LYS A 160 -8.30 20.94 -3.90
CA LYS A 160 -7.61 20.62 -2.64
C LYS A 160 -8.40 19.56 -1.87
N PHE A 161 -7.68 18.64 -1.24
CA PHE A 161 -8.23 17.67 -0.30
C PHE A 161 -8.89 18.38 0.88
N THR A 162 -10.12 17.95 1.22
CA THR A 162 -10.93 18.57 2.29
C THR A 162 -11.20 17.63 3.46
N GLY A 163 -10.97 16.33 3.29
CA GLY A 163 -11.26 15.32 4.31
C GLY A 163 -11.41 13.93 3.71
N ALA A 164 -11.51 12.94 4.58
CA ALA A 164 -11.77 11.55 4.23
C ALA A 164 -12.37 10.80 5.43
N HIS A 165 -13.10 9.74 5.11
CA HIS A 165 -14.00 9.05 6.01
C HIS A 165 -14.06 7.56 5.67
N ILE A 166 -14.55 6.75 6.61
CA ILE A 166 -14.93 5.35 6.36
C ILE A 166 -16.45 5.25 6.41
N HIS A 167 -17.04 4.56 5.43
CA HIS A 167 -18.47 4.30 5.34
C HIS A 167 -18.76 2.80 5.39
N GLU A 168 -19.93 2.43 5.94
CA GLU A 168 -20.46 1.07 5.87
C GLU A 168 -21.48 0.96 4.74
N GLY A 169 -21.26 0.05 3.78
CA GLY A 169 -22.19 -0.12 2.67
C GLY A 169 -21.77 -1.25 1.73
N ALA A 170 -22.74 -1.83 1.03
CA ALA A 170 -22.45 -2.76 -0.06
C ALA A 170 -21.80 -2.01 -1.23
N ALA A 171 -20.92 -2.69 -1.97
CA ALA A 171 -20.30 -2.13 -3.16
C ALA A 171 -21.36 -1.60 -4.15
N GLY A 172 -21.21 -0.36 -4.60
CA GLY A 172 -22.15 0.30 -5.51
C GLY A 172 -23.40 0.88 -4.83
N SER A 173 -23.43 0.99 -3.50
CA SER A 173 -24.49 1.68 -2.75
C SER A 173 -23.92 2.69 -1.76
N ASN A 174 -24.66 3.76 -1.48
CA ASN A 174 -24.30 4.71 -0.43
C ASN A 174 -24.43 4.08 0.97
N GLY A 175 -23.49 4.44 1.84
CA GLY A 175 -23.34 3.89 3.17
C GLY A 175 -23.30 4.95 4.27
N SER A 176 -23.71 4.59 5.49
CA SER A 176 -23.60 5.47 6.65
C SER A 176 -22.13 5.78 6.99
N LEU A 177 -21.87 6.98 7.50
CA LEU A 177 -20.54 7.36 8.01
C LEU A 177 -20.22 6.57 9.27
N VAL A 178 -19.11 5.84 9.27
CA VAL A 178 -18.62 5.05 10.41
C VAL A 178 -17.59 5.84 11.21
N VAL A 179 -16.56 6.37 10.53
CA VAL A 179 -15.50 7.15 11.17
C VAL A 179 -15.15 8.38 10.32
N ASN A 180 -15.05 9.53 10.99
CA ASN A 180 -14.45 10.72 10.41
C ASN A 180 -12.95 10.76 10.70
N LEU A 181 -12.13 10.69 9.65
CA LEU A 181 -10.68 10.66 9.76
C LEU A 181 -10.05 12.05 9.56
N THR A 182 -10.85 13.07 9.24
CA THR A 182 -10.40 14.40 8.81
C THR A 182 -9.45 15.07 9.80
N ALA A 183 -9.72 14.95 11.10
CA ALA A 183 -8.91 15.55 12.16
C ALA A 183 -7.61 14.77 12.48
N ILE A 184 -7.50 13.52 12.03
CA ILE A 184 -6.37 12.62 12.31
C ILE A 184 -5.44 12.56 11.07
N PHE A 185 -5.85 13.17 9.95
CA PHE A 185 -5.01 13.27 8.76
C PHE A 185 -3.88 14.28 8.94
N VAL A 186 -2.66 13.77 8.94
CA VAL A 186 -1.48 14.54 8.58
C VAL A 186 -1.23 14.32 7.09
N VAL A 187 -1.50 15.32 6.25
CA VAL A 187 -0.99 15.34 4.88
C VAL A 187 0.52 15.47 4.98
N THR A 188 1.24 14.35 4.85
CA THR A 188 2.69 14.34 5.04
C THR A 188 3.45 14.94 3.87
N LYS A 189 2.81 15.10 2.69
CA LYS A 189 3.39 15.81 1.53
C LYS A 189 2.29 16.26 0.55
N SER A 190 2.28 17.54 0.21
CA SER A 190 1.61 18.11 -0.98
C SER A 190 2.70 18.42 -2.00
N LEU A 191 2.68 17.81 -3.18
CA LEU A 191 3.60 18.18 -4.26
C LEU A 191 3.12 19.46 -4.97
N GLU A 192 4.07 20.33 -5.31
CA GLU A 192 3.92 21.71 -5.83
C GLU A 192 2.72 21.99 -6.78
N PRO A 193 2.16 23.22 -6.77
CA PRO A 193 0.85 23.58 -7.35
C PRO A 193 0.72 23.48 -8.89
N TRP A 194 1.78 23.08 -9.61
CA TRP A 194 1.78 22.96 -11.07
C TRP A 194 1.81 21.52 -11.58
N LEU A 195 1.85 20.53 -10.69
CA LEU A 195 1.58 19.12 -11.00
C LEU A 195 0.42 18.66 -10.12
N ARG A 196 -0.51 17.89 -10.72
CA ARG A 196 -1.72 17.35 -10.09
C ARG A 196 -1.54 17.00 -8.61
N LEU A 197 -2.48 17.41 -7.76
CA LEU A 197 -2.43 17.24 -6.30
C LEU A 197 -2.31 15.76 -5.93
N LYS A 198 -1.25 15.41 -5.19
CA LYS A 198 -0.91 14.05 -4.75
C LYS A 198 -0.78 14.03 -3.23
N TYR A 199 -1.41 13.06 -2.59
CA TYR A 199 -1.48 12.95 -1.13
C TYR A 199 -1.07 11.54 -0.68
N LEU A 200 -0.26 11.48 0.38
CA LEU A 200 0.10 10.27 1.10
C LEU A 200 -0.54 10.31 2.49
N LEU A 201 -1.13 9.18 2.88
CA LEU A 201 -1.77 8.98 4.16
C LEU A 201 -1.08 7.82 4.91
N HIS A 202 -0.76 8.06 6.17
CA HIS A 202 -0.39 7.04 7.15
C HIS A 202 -1.05 7.35 8.49
N LEU A 203 -1.77 6.38 9.05
CA LEU A 203 -2.41 6.45 10.35
C LEU A 203 -1.97 5.27 11.20
N TRP A 204 -1.48 5.59 12.39
CA TRP A 204 -1.22 4.66 13.49
C TRP A 204 -2.53 4.04 14.01
N PRO A 205 -2.47 2.95 14.82
CA PRO A 205 -3.65 2.24 15.30
C PRO A 205 -4.72 3.20 15.82
N ILE A 206 -5.87 3.23 15.14
CA ILE A 206 -7.06 3.94 15.59
C ILE A 206 -7.79 2.98 16.53
N ARG A 207 -7.93 3.39 17.80
CA ARG A 207 -8.71 2.69 18.82
C ARG A 207 -10.17 3.12 18.80
#